data_AF-A0A2H0AT03-F1
#
_entry.id   AF-A0A2H0AT03-F1
#
_cell.length_a   1.000
_cell.length_b   1.000
_cell.length_c   1.000
_cell.angle_alpha   90.00
_cell.angle_beta   90.00
_cell.angle_gamma   90.00
#
_symmetry.space_group_name_H-M   'P 1'
#
loop_
_entity.id
_entity.type
_entity.pdbx_description
1 polymer ?
#
loop_
_entity_poly.entity_id
_entity_poly.type
_entity_poly.pdbx_seq_one_letter_code
_entity_poly.pdbx_strand_id
1 'polypeptide(L)'
;SQFNRCLKCYGCRDVCPVCFCTDCSLEHKNLLVQGILPPDTSFHLVRAVHMAGRCIDCGLCEETCPARIPLRSLYKEVNEIVNDVFSYDTGSLDTKSPFSMLGDEALLPLQANP
;
A
#
# COMPACT_ATOMS: atom_id res chain seq x y z
N SER A 1 16.29 -8.94 -5.65
CA SER A 1 14.99 -8.66 -5.00
C SER A 1 13.88 -9.39 -5.74
N GLN A 2 12.83 -9.87 -5.05
CA GLN A 2 11.65 -10.50 -5.69
C GLN A 2 10.96 -9.57 -6.70
N PHE A 3 11.08 -8.26 -6.49
CA PHE A 3 10.49 -7.19 -7.30
C PHE A 3 11.12 -7.03 -8.70
N ASN A 4 12.32 -7.57 -8.94
CA ASN A 4 12.98 -7.49 -10.25
C ASN A 4 12.25 -8.32 -11.33
N ARG A 5 11.27 -9.13 -10.93
CA ARG A 5 10.41 -9.91 -11.84
C ARG A 5 9.10 -9.18 -12.18
N CYS A 6 8.90 -7.96 -11.67
CA CYS A 6 7.67 -7.20 -11.86
C CYS A 6 7.54 -6.75 -13.32
N LEU A 7 6.38 -7.07 -13.92
CA LEU A 7 6.05 -6.72 -15.30
C LEU A 7 5.33 -5.37 -15.41
N LYS A 8 5.19 -4.64 -14.29
CA LYS A 8 4.39 -3.39 -14.18
C LYS A 8 3.02 -3.50 -14.84
N CYS A 9 2.37 -4.67 -14.76
CA CYS A 9 1.09 -4.96 -15.42
C CYS A 9 -0.13 -4.43 -14.67
N TYR A 10 0.06 -3.83 -13.49
CA TYR A 10 -0.98 -3.29 -12.62
C TYR A 10 -2.04 -4.29 -12.10
N GLY A 11 -1.96 -5.59 -12.42
CA GLY A 11 -2.92 -6.58 -11.94
C GLY A 11 -3.10 -6.59 -10.41
N CYS A 12 -2.01 -6.43 -9.65
CA CYS A 12 -2.07 -6.34 -8.18
C CYS A 12 -2.75 -5.07 -7.65
N ARG A 13 -2.85 -4.02 -8.46
CA ARG A 13 -3.64 -2.82 -8.20
C ARG A 13 -5.10 -3.06 -8.58
N ASP A 14 -5.34 -3.54 -9.79
CA ASP A 14 -6.67 -3.63 -10.40
C ASP A 14 -7.56 -4.66 -9.70
N VAL A 15 -6.98 -5.74 -9.17
CA VAL A 15 -7.73 -6.76 -8.41
C VAL A 15 -8.04 -6.33 -6.98
N CYS A 16 -7.42 -5.26 -6.48
CA CYS A 16 -7.40 -4.95 -5.06
C CYS A 16 -8.71 -4.26 -4.62
N PRO A 17 -9.48 -4.84 -3.69
CA PRO A 17 -10.80 -4.32 -3.32
C PRO A 17 -10.75 -2.97 -2.59
N VAL A 18 -9.58 -2.59 -2.05
CA VAL A 18 -9.38 -1.31 -1.34
C VAL A 18 -8.73 -0.23 -2.24
N CYS A 19 -8.58 -0.50 -3.53
CA CYS A 19 -7.98 0.42 -4.49
C CYS A 19 -9.04 0.92 -5.47
N PHE A 20 -9.60 2.10 -5.19
CA PHE A 20 -10.73 2.69 -5.92
C PHE A 20 -10.48 4.14 -6.38
N CYS A 21 -9.22 4.58 -6.42
CA CYS A 21 -8.87 5.92 -6.87
C CYS A 21 -9.23 6.12 -8.35
N THR A 22 -9.78 7.27 -8.69
CA THR A 22 -10.06 7.68 -10.09
C THR A 22 -8.80 8.04 -10.85
N ASP A 23 -7.79 8.55 -10.14
CA ASP A 23 -6.47 8.89 -10.68
C ASP A 23 -5.40 8.23 -9.80
N CYS A 24 -4.42 7.57 -10.42
CA CYS A 24 -3.51 6.68 -9.72
C CYS A 24 -2.06 7.19 -9.78
N SER A 25 -1.45 7.40 -8.61
CA SER A 25 -0.03 7.77 -8.50
C SER A 25 0.93 6.81 -9.19
N LEU A 26 0.51 5.55 -9.42
CA LEU A 26 1.30 4.57 -10.15
C LEU A 26 1.45 4.88 -11.65
N GLU A 27 0.56 5.70 -12.20
CA GLU A 27 0.51 6.09 -13.61
C GLU A 27 1.08 7.50 -13.87
N HIS A 28 1.32 8.29 -12.83
CA HIS A 28 1.85 9.64 -12.96
C HIS A 28 3.33 9.65 -13.37
N LYS A 29 3.61 10.23 -14.54
CA LYS A 29 4.96 10.34 -15.13
C LYS A 29 5.93 11.18 -14.29
N ASN A 30 5.41 12.12 -13.50
CA ASN A 30 6.22 12.97 -12.64
C ASN A 30 6.63 12.30 -11.33
N LEU A 31 5.91 11.25 -10.92
CA LEU A 31 6.20 10.49 -9.70
C LEU A 31 7.02 9.24 -9.99
N LEU A 32 6.77 8.59 -11.14
CA LEU A 32 7.34 7.29 -11.47
C LEU A 32 7.83 7.21 -12.92
N VAL A 33 8.95 6.51 -13.08
CA VAL A 33 9.52 6.21 -14.40
C VAL A 33 8.56 5.29 -15.18
N GLN A 34 8.31 5.64 -16.43
CA GLN A 34 7.41 4.90 -17.33
C GLN A 34 8.19 4.23 -18.47
N GLY A 35 7.65 3.15 -19.01
CA GLY A 35 8.22 2.45 -20.18
C GLY A 35 9.45 1.59 -19.91
N ILE A 36 9.90 1.45 -18.65
CA ILE A 36 11.03 0.62 -18.25
C ILE A 36 10.55 -0.59 -17.46
N LEU A 37 11.08 -1.77 -17.78
CA LEU A 37 10.83 -3.03 -17.07
C LEU A 37 12.16 -3.70 -16.65
N PRO A 38 12.24 -4.27 -15.43
CA PRO A 38 11.25 -4.13 -14.35
C PRO A 38 11.14 -2.66 -13.88
N PRO A 39 10.02 -2.26 -13.24
CA PRO A 39 9.92 -0.93 -12.67
C PRO A 39 10.95 -0.78 -11.55
N ASP A 40 11.39 0.46 -11.34
CA ASP A 40 12.29 0.78 -10.23
C ASP A 40 11.56 0.62 -8.86
N THR A 41 12.34 0.66 -7.78
CA THR A 41 11.83 0.42 -6.42
C THR A 41 10.71 1.39 -6.01
N SER A 42 10.69 2.61 -6.55
CA SER A 42 9.67 3.60 -6.19
C SER A 42 8.25 3.13 -6.51
N PHE A 43 8.05 2.34 -7.58
CA PHE A 43 6.74 1.77 -7.92
C PHE A 43 6.18 0.92 -6.77
N HIS A 44 7.01 0.04 -6.21
CA HIS A 44 6.61 -0.85 -5.13
C HIS A 44 6.48 -0.10 -3.80
N LEU A 45 7.31 0.92 -3.57
CA LEU A 45 7.24 1.77 -2.38
C LEU A 45 5.96 2.61 -2.36
N VAL A 46 5.63 3.31 -3.44
CA VAL A 46 4.38 4.08 -3.57
C VAL A 46 3.19 3.16 -3.34
N ARG A 47 3.21 1.96 -3.95
CA ARG A 47 2.14 0.99 -3.74
C ARG A 47 2.05 0.54 -2.28
N ALA A 48 3.16 0.25 -1.61
CA ALA A 48 3.17 -0.13 -0.20
C ALA A 48 2.61 0.97 0.70
N VAL A 49 3.01 2.22 0.50
CA VAL A 49 2.48 3.38 1.24
C VAL A 49 0.96 3.51 1.07
N HIS A 50 0.44 3.31 -0.14
CA HIS A 50 -1.01 3.34 -0.36
C HIS A 50 -1.77 2.21 0.36
N MET A 51 -1.09 1.11 0.69
CA MET A 51 -1.68 -0.05 1.37
C MET A 51 -1.57 0.03 2.89
N ALA A 52 -0.65 0.82 3.42
CA ALA A 52 -0.48 1.03 4.86
C ALA A 52 -1.79 1.50 5.52
N GLY A 53 -2.29 0.72 6.48
CA GLY A 53 -3.56 1.01 7.16
C GLY A 53 -4.82 0.77 6.31
N ARG A 54 -4.68 0.15 5.12
CA ARG A 54 -5.80 -0.11 4.19
C ARG A 54 -5.88 -1.56 3.71
N CYS A 55 -4.76 -2.27 3.63
CA CYS A 55 -4.74 -3.65 3.17
C CYS A 55 -5.46 -4.56 4.18
N ILE A 56 -6.53 -5.23 3.74
CA ILE A 56 -7.30 -6.19 4.56
C ILE A 56 -6.80 -7.65 4.43
N ASP A 57 -5.56 -7.84 3.97
CA ASP A 57 -4.91 -9.15 3.78
C ASP A 57 -5.70 -10.20 2.95
N CYS A 58 -6.49 -9.76 1.96
CA CYS A 58 -7.29 -10.67 1.11
C CYS A 58 -6.47 -11.58 0.18
N GLY A 59 -5.22 -11.23 -0.12
CA GLY A 59 -4.29 -12.03 -0.92
C GLY A 59 -4.47 -12.01 -2.45
N LEU A 60 -5.51 -11.38 -2.98
CA LEU A 60 -5.76 -11.29 -4.42
C LEU A 60 -4.58 -10.70 -5.22
N CYS A 61 -3.81 -9.80 -4.63
CA CYS A 61 -2.64 -9.18 -5.27
C CYS A 61 -1.53 -10.18 -5.62
N GLU A 62 -1.38 -11.26 -4.86
CA GLU A 62 -0.44 -12.35 -5.14
C GLU A 62 -1.04 -13.36 -6.11
N GLU A 63 -2.31 -13.72 -5.92
CA GLU A 63 -3.05 -14.66 -6.76
C GLU A 63 -3.04 -14.22 -8.24
N THR A 64 -3.29 -12.93 -8.48
CA THR A 64 -3.30 -12.37 -9.83
C THR A 64 -1.90 -12.18 -10.42
N CYS A 65 -0.84 -12.19 -9.61
CA CYS A 65 0.48 -11.78 -10.05
C CYS A 65 1.10 -12.84 -10.98
N PRO A 66 1.28 -12.58 -12.30
CA PRO A 66 1.86 -13.57 -13.21
C PRO A 66 3.31 -13.90 -12.87
N ALA A 67 4.00 -12.97 -12.19
CA ALA A 67 5.36 -13.15 -11.71
C ALA A 67 5.44 -13.80 -10.32
N ARG A 68 4.32 -14.12 -9.65
CA ARG A 68 4.31 -14.70 -8.29
C ARG A 68 5.20 -13.92 -7.31
N ILE A 69 5.02 -12.60 -7.26
CA ILE A 69 5.72 -11.73 -6.30
C ILE A 69 4.94 -11.77 -4.99
N PRO A 70 5.59 -12.02 -3.83
CA PRO A 70 4.91 -12.12 -2.54
C PRO A 70 4.54 -10.72 -1.97
N LEU A 71 3.60 -10.04 -2.62
CA LEU A 71 3.21 -8.66 -2.27
C LEU A 71 2.53 -8.56 -0.90
N ARG A 72 1.86 -9.61 -0.41
CA ARG A 72 1.20 -9.58 0.90
C ARG A 72 2.20 -9.38 2.02
N SER A 73 3.39 -9.96 1.91
CA SER A 73 4.44 -9.82 2.93
C SER A 73 4.81 -8.35 3.12
N LEU A 74 4.97 -7.61 2.02
CA LEU A 74 5.23 -6.16 2.07
C LEU A 74 4.05 -5.38 2.65
N TYR A 75 2.81 -5.74 2.30
CA TYR A 75 1.64 -5.01 2.79
C TYR A 75 1.30 -5.31 4.26
N LYS A 76 1.66 -6.49 4.76
CA LYS A 76 1.60 -6.82 6.19
C LYS A 76 2.57 -5.97 6.98
N GLU A 77 3.83 -5.90 6.54
CA GLU A 77 4.86 -5.08 7.18
C GLU A 77 4.41 -3.61 7.35
N VAL A 78 3.91 -2.98 6.28
CA VAL A 78 3.46 -1.58 6.37
C VAL A 78 2.18 -1.40 7.18
N ASN A 79 1.35 -2.44 7.32
CA ASN A 79 0.22 -2.41 8.24
C ASN A 79 0.67 -2.55 9.69
N GLU A 80 1.67 -3.39 9.97
CA GLU A 80 2.28 -3.54 11.30
C GLU A 80 2.88 -2.22 11.76
N ILE A 81 3.59 -1.50 10.89
CA ILE A 81 4.07 -0.14 11.19
C ILE A 81 2.93 0.80 11.58
N VAL A 82 1.79 0.75 10.86
CA VAL A 82 0.63 1.59 11.20
C VAL A 82 0.00 1.15 12.53
N ASN A 83 -0.05 -0.15 12.80
CA ASN A 83 -0.55 -0.67 14.05
C ASN A 83 0.32 -0.21 15.23
N ASP A 84 1.63 -0.34 15.12
CA ASP A 84 2.59 0.05 16.16
C ASP A 84 2.49 1.55 16.50
N VAL A 85 2.34 2.38 15.46
CA VAL A 85 2.28 3.84 15.66
C VAL A 85 0.92 4.28 16.18
N PHE A 86 -0.18 3.75 15.63
CA PHE A 86 -1.54 4.28 15.86
C PHE A 86 -2.45 3.37 16.68
N SER A 87 -1.99 2.19 17.10
CA SER A 87 -2.82 1.12 17.69
C SER A 87 -4.05 0.81 16.83
N TYR A 88 -3.88 0.80 15.52
CA TYR A 88 -4.96 0.66 14.55
C TYR A 88 -4.93 -0.70 13.84
N ASP A 89 -5.98 -1.48 14.04
CA ASP A 89 -6.21 -2.73 13.31
C ASP A 89 -6.93 -2.46 11.99
N THR A 90 -6.24 -2.72 10.88
CA THR A 90 -6.78 -2.44 9.55
C THR A 90 -8.03 -3.26 9.26
N GLY A 91 -9.13 -2.58 8.92
CA GLY A 91 -10.41 -3.23 8.64
C GLY A 91 -11.29 -3.45 9.89
N SER A 92 -10.84 -3.03 11.07
CA SER A 92 -11.67 -3.00 12.28
C SER A 92 -12.89 -2.10 12.09
N LEU A 93 -14.03 -2.55 12.61
CA LEU A 93 -15.28 -1.77 12.63
C LEU A 93 -15.34 -0.79 13.80
N ASP A 94 -14.55 -1.03 14.84
CA ASP A 94 -14.59 -0.29 16.10
C ASP A 94 -13.68 0.94 16.10
N THR A 95 -12.71 0.99 15.17
CA THR A 95 -11.71 2.05 15.10
C THR A 95 -11.75 2.76 13.74
N LYS A 96 -11.73 4.09 13.74
CA LYS A 96 -11.57 4.87 12.50
C LYS A 96 -10.11 4.82 12.03
N SER A 97 -9.92 4.85 10.71
CA SER A 97 -8.59 4.92 10.12
C SER A 97 -7.85 6.18 10.59
N PRO A 98 -6.57 6.09 11.01
CA PRO A 98 -5.78 7.27 11.36
C PRO A 98 -5.56 8.22 10.17
N PHE A 99 -5.80 7.75 8.95
CA PHE A 99 -5.66 8.54 7.72
C PHE A 99 -6.99 9.11 7.21
N SER A 100 -8.11 8.91 7.92
CA SER A 100 -9.34 9.62 7.59
C SER A 100 -9.30 11.02 8.19
N MET A 101 -9.06 12.03 7.35
CA MET A 101 -9.18 13.44 7.75
C MET A 101 -10.66 13.86 7.64
N LEU A 102 -11.44 13.54 8.65
CA LEU A 102 -12.72 14.20 8.91
C LEU A 102 -12.48 15.26 9.99
N GLY A 103 -11.72 16.32 9.66
CA GLY A 103 -11.36 17.42 10.57
C GLY A 103 -10.07 18.15 10.18
N ASP A 104 -9.79 19.29 10.84
CA ASP A 104 -8.61 20.14 10.60
C ASP A 104 -7.34 19.66 11.33
N GLU A 105 -7.46 18.65 12.21
CA GLU A 105 -6.34 18.13 13.00
C GLU A 105 -5.98 16.69 12.59
N ALA A 106 -4.68 16.47 12.35
CA ALA A 106 -4.15 15.13 12.16
C ALA A 106 -3.99 14.43 13.51
N LEU A 107 -4.55 13.22 13.66
CA LEU A 107 -4.41 12.36 14.84
C LEU A 107 -3.03 11.68 14.86
N LEU A 108 -1.97 12.47 14.74
CA LEU A 108 -0.60 11.97 14.90
C LEU A 108 -0.35 11.78 16.40
N PRO A 109 0.00 10.57 16.87
CA PRO A 109 0.45 10.38 18.22
C PRO A 109 1.72 11.22 18.39
N LEU A 110 1.70 12.16 19.33
CA LEU A 110 2.91 12.82 19.81
C LEU A 110 3.84 11.69 20.27
N GLN A 111 4.97 11.52 19.59
CA GLN A 111 5.91 10.44 19.86
C GLN A 111 6.19 10.37 21.37
N ALA A 112 5.66 9.34 22.03
CA ALA A 112 6.23 8.86 23.28
C ALA A 112 7.30 7.84 22.87
N ASN A 113 8.53 8.32 22.71
CA ASN A 113 9.68 7.45 22.87
C ASN A 113 10.48 7.96 24.08
N PRO A 114 11.07 7.08 24.90
CA PRO A 114 12.01 7.48 25.94
C PRO A 114 13.26 8.17 25.36
#